data_AF-A0A9W6WBP7-F1
#
_entry.id   AF-A0A9W6WBP7-F1
#
_cell.length_a   1.000
_cell.length_b   1.000
_cell.length_c   1.000
_cell.angle_alpha   90.00
_cell.angle_beta   90.00
_cell.angle_gamma   90.00
#
_symmetry.space_group_name_H-M   'P 1'
#
loop_
_entity.id
_entity.type
_entity.pdbx_description
1 polymer ?
#
loop_
_entity_poly.entity_id
_entity_poly.type
_entity_poly.pdbx_seq_one_letter_code
_entity_poly.pdbx_strand_id
1 'polypeptide(L)'
;MIEARRATLDDVAELVRLRAVMQSAINGEPAPPGPWMDTSASVLCARFAEPEPTLAAFVVERPGDPGHLASCAVGTIEQRLAAPDNPSGRVGYLFSVATDEDMRRRGYSRACVSALLDWYRERGVTKVDLRASVDAEPLYRSLGFIRTADPAMRLSM
;
A
#
# COMPACT_ATOMS: atom_id res chain seq x y z
N MET A 1 -1.83 2.91 21.66
CA MET A 1 -1.00 2.43 20.51
C MET A 1 -1.89 2.50 19.28
N ILE A 2 -1.38 2.96 18.14
CA ILE A 2 -2.18 2.99 16.90
C ILE A 2 -2.11 1.58 16.32
N GLU A 3 -3.26 0.92 16.22
CA GLU A 3 -3.36 -0.44 15.71
C GLU A 3 -3.89 -0.41 14.29
N ALA A 4 -3.12 -0.96 13.35
CA ALA A 4 -3.57 -1.19 11.98
C ALA A 4 -4.04 -2.64 11.87
N ARG A 5 -5.27 -2.84 11.38
CA ARG A 5 -5.82 -4.17 11.16
C ARG A 5 -5.69 -4.57 9.69
N ARG A 6 -5.69 -5.88 9.43
CA ARG A 6 -5.79 -6.38 8.06
C ARG A 6 -7.14 -5.98 7.47
N ALA A 7 -7.14 -5.50 6.23
CA ALA A 7 -8.36 -5.16 5.51
C ALA A 7 -9.15 -6.42 5.13
N THR A 8 -10.47 -6.29 5.06
CA THR A 8 -11.41 -7.31 4.59
C THR A 8 -12.09 -6.86 3.29
N LEU A 9 -12.99 -7.69 2.77
CA LEU A 9 -13.83 -7.33 1.62
C LEU A 9 -14.71 -6.10 1.91
N ASP A 10 -15.07 -5.85 3.17
CA ASP A 10 -15.90 -4.71 3.56
C ASP A 10 -15.15 -3.37 3.41
N ASP A 11 -13.82 -3.40 3.44
CA ASP A 11 -12.98 -2.20 3.32
C ASP A 11 -12.73 -1.79 1.85
N VAL A 12 -13.16 -2.58 0.86
CA VAL A 12 -12.79 -2.38 -0.56
C VAL A 12 -13.20 -0.99 -1.06
N ALA A 13 -14.40 -0.52 -0.71
CA ALA A 13 -14.88 0.80 -1.11
C ALA A 13 -13.97 1.92 -0.55
N GLU A 14 -13.60 1.82 0.72
CA GLU A 14 -12.73 2.81 1.37
C GLU A 14 -11.27 2.72 0.88
N LEU A 15 -10.78 1.54 0.52
CA LEU A 15 -9.46 1.39 -0.12
C LEU A 15 -9.40 2.10 -1.48
N VAL A 16 -10.48 2.01 -2.27
CA VAL A 16 -10.58 2.73 -3.55
C VAL A 16 -10.70 4.24 -3.33
N ARG A 17 -11.47 4.68 -2.32
CA ARG A 17 -11.55 6.10 -1.94
C ARG A 17 -10.19 6.65 -1.52
N LEU A 18 -9.48 5.96 -0.63
CA LEU A 18 -8.15 6.36 -0.16
C LEU A 18 -7.10 6.33 -1.29
N ARG A 19 -7.23 5.41 -2.25
CA ARG A 19 -6.43 5.44 -3.48
C ARG A 19 -6.69 6.72 -4.29
N ALA A 20 -7.93 7.20 -4.36
CA ALA A 20 -8.24 8.49 -4.98
C ALA A 20 -7.54 9.65 -4.25
N VAL A 21 -7.56 9.66 -2.90
CA VAL A 21 -6.83 10.65 -2.08
C VAL A 21 -5.34 10.67 -2.40
N MET A 22 -4.72 9.49 -2.52
CA MET A 22 -3.31 9.38 -2.90
C MET A 22 -3.05 9.96 -4.31
N GLN A 23 -3.88 9.60 -5.30
CA GLN A 23 -3.72 10.10 -6.66
C GLN A 23 -3.88 11.61 -6.73
N SER A 24 -4.85 12.18 -5.99
CA SER A 24 -5.03 13.63 -5.92
C SER A 24 -3.81 14.33 -5.34
N ALA A 25 -3.23 13.78 -4.27
CA ALA A 25 -2.04 14.35 -3.64
C ALA A 25 -0.79 14.28 -4.54
N ILE A 26 -0.65 13.22 -5.35
CA ILE A 26 0.49 13.08 -6.28
C ILE A 26 0.35 14.03 -7.47
N ASN A 27 -0.87 14.18 -8.01
CA ASN A 27 -1.10 14.94 -9.23
C ASN A 27 -1.38 16.43 -8.97
N GLY A 28 -1.69 16.81 -7.74
CA GLY A 28 -2.06 18.19 -7.38
C GLY A 28 -3.49 18.59 -7.76
N GLU A 29 -4.29 17.67 -8.30
CA GLU A 29 -5.68 17.89 -8.71
C GLU A 29 -6.56 16.69 -8.30
N PRO A 30 -7.87 16.88 -8.09
CA PRO A 30 -8.77 15.77 -7.75
C PRO A 30 -8.69 14.63 -8.78
N ALA A 31 -8.48 13.41 -8.30
CA ALA A 31 -8.54 12.22 -9.13
C ALA A 31 -9.93 12.11 -9.78
N PRO A 32 -10.03 12.07 -11.12
CA PRO A 32 -11.33 12.00 -11.78
C PRO A 32 -12.00 10.64 -11.52
N PRO A 33 -13.34 10.60 -11.37
CA PRO A 33 -14.05 9.34 -11.36
C PRO A 33 -13.86 8.62 -12.70
N GLY A 34 -13.91 7.30 -12.69
CA GLY A 34 -13.83 6.52 -13.93
C GLY A 34 -13.64 5.02 -13.71
N PRO A 35 -13.47 4.26 -14.81
CA PRO A 35 -13.42 2.81 -14.80
C PRO A 35 -12.33 2.21 -13.91
N TRP A 36 -11.29 2.99 -13.60
CA TRP A 36 -10.21 2.57 -12.71
C TRP A 36 -10.69 2.27 -11.28
N MET A 37 -11.77 2.91 -10.82
CA MET A 37 -12.34 2.69 -9.49
C MET A 37 -12.98 1.29 -9.40
N ASP A 38 -13.88 0.97 -10.33
CA ASP A 38 -14.54 -0.35 -10.42
C ASP A 38 -13.53 -1.47 -10.69
N THR A 39 -12.54 -1.20 -11.54
CA THR A 39 -11.44 -2.14 -11.81
C THR A 39 -10.61 -2.37 -10.56
N SER A 40 -10.29 -1.32 -9.79
CA SER A 40 -9.55 -1.46 -8.53
C SER A 40 -10.34 -2.26 -7.50
N ALA A 41 -11.63 -2.01 -7.36
CA ALA A 41 -12.51 -2.77 -6.48
C ALA A 41 -12.55 -4.26 -6.87
N SER A 42 -12.74 -4.54 -8.15
CA SER A 42 -12.78 -5.91 -8.69
C SER A 42 -11.47 -6.66 -8.43
N VAL A 43 -10.33 -6.00 -8.64
CA VAL A 43 -9.00 -6.56 -8.34
C VAL A 43 -8.85 -6.84 -6.85
N LEU A 44 -9.21 -5.90 -5.98
CA LEU A 44 -9.12 -6.09 -4.52
C LEU A 44 -9.98 -7.29 -4.06
N CYS A 45 -11.23 -7.36 -4.53
CA CYS A 45 -12.12 -8.49 -4.23
C CYS A 45 -11.52 -9.83 -4.66
N ALA A 46 -11.05 -9.91 -5.91
CA ALA A 46 -10.47 -11.13 -6.45
C ALA A 46 -9.21 -11.56 -5.67
N ARG A 47 -8.32 -10.61 -5.36
CA ARG A 47 -7.06 -10.91 -4.67
C ARG A 47 -7.24 -11.24 -3.19
N PHE A 48 -8.19 -10.62 -2.50
CA PHE A 48 -8.50 -10.95 -1.11
C PHE A 48 -9.15 -12.34 -0.97
N ALA A 49 -9.86 -12.80 -2.00
CA ALA A 49 -10.50 -14.11 -2.02
C ALA A 49 -9.58 -15.28 -2.42
N GLU A 50 -8.33 -15.02 -2.82
CA GLU A 50 -7.35 -16.07 -3.11
C GLU A 50 -7.12 -16.95 -1.86
N PRO A 51 -6.95 -18.28 -1.99
CA PRO A 51 -6.62 -19.15 -0.84
C PRO A 51 -5.31 -18.75 -0.15
N GLU A 52 -4.33 -18.34 -0.95
CA GLU A 52 -3.07 -17.76 -0.49
C GLU A 52 -2.90 -16.37 -1.10
N PRO A 53 -3.51 -15.32 -0.52
CA PRO A 53 -3.51 -13.99 -1.11
C PRO A 53 -2.11 -13.47 -1.34
N THR A 54 -1.80 -13.10 -2.57
CA THR A 54 -0.56 -12.39 -2.91
C THR A 54 -0.69 -10.88 -2.71
N LEU A 55 -1.88 -10.37 -2.44
CA LEU A 55 -2.13 -8.97 -2.08
C LEU A 55 -2.65 -8.88 -0.65
N ALA A 56 -2.18 -7.89 0.10
CA ALA A 56 -2.73 -7.51 1.40
C ALA A 56 -2.88 -6.00 1.51
N ALA A 57 -3.83 -5.56 2.32
CA ALA A 57 -3.93 -4.19 2.76
C ALA A 57 -4.07 -4.14 4.28
N PHE A 58 -3.51 -3.09 4.88
CA PHE A 58 -3.63 -2.78 6.30
C PHE A 58 -4.20 -1.39 6.46
N VAL A 59 -5.14 -1.25 7.39
CA VAL A 59 -5.99 -0.07 7.52
C VAL A 59 -6.07 0.40 8.97
N VAL A 60 -6.23 1.71 9.13
CA VAL A 60 -6.56 2.34 10.41
C VAL A 60 -7.92 2.99 10.25
N GLU A 61 -8.86 2.64 11.13
CA GLU A 61 -10.19 3.21 11.16
C GLU A 61 -10.16 4.69 11.55
N ARG A 62 -11.14 5.43 11.06
CA ARG A 62 -11.33 6.83 11.40
C ARG A 62 -11.95 6.93 12.79
N PRO A 63 -11.29 7.60 13.75
CA PRO A 63 -11.84 7.73 15.10
C PRO A 63 -13.19 8.44 15.09
N GLY A 64 -14.19 7.82 15.70
CA GLY A 64 -15.55 8.38 15.81
C GLY A 64 -16.41 8.24 14.55
N ASP A 65 -15.95 7.49 13.54
CA ASP A 65 -16.66 7.31 12.27
C ASP A 65 -16.59 5.85 11.80
N PRO A 66 -17.42 4.96 12.38
CA PRO A 66 -17.39 3.53 12.08
C PRO A 66 -17.62 3.24 10.60
N GLY A 67 -16.80 2.35 10.02
CA GLY A 67 -16.86 2.01 8.60
C GLY A 67 -16.06 2.94 7.68
N HIS A 68 -15.51 4.05 8.21
CA HIS A 68 -14.61 4.91 7.46
C HIS A 68 -13.14 4.67 7.85
N LEU A 69 -12.24 4.75 6.87
CA LEU A 69 -10.82 4.53 7.07
C LEU A 69 -10.05 5.84 7.05
N ALA A 70 -9.22 6.08 8.07
CA ALA A 70 -8.32 7.24 8.09
C ALA A 70 -7.06 7.01 7.27
N SER A 71 -6.59 5.76 7.15
CA SER A 71 -5.35 5.44 6.43
C SER A 71 -5.31 4.01 5.95
N CYS A 72 -4.55 3.76 4.88
CA CYS A 72 -4.23 2.43 4.41
C CYS A 72 -2.81 2.31 3.87
N ALA A 73 -2.33 1.08 3.77
CA ALA A 73 -1.18 0.67 2.96
C ALA A 73 -1.54 -0.62 2.23
N VAL A 74 -1.27 -0.71 0.92
CA VAL A 74 -1.54 -1.89 0.10
C VAL A 74 -0.23 -2.47 -0.42
N GLY A 75 -0.14 -3.78 -0.51
CA GLY A 75 1.07 -4.44 -0.99
C GLY A 75 0.78 -5.73 -1.73
N THR A 76 1.67 -6.07 -2.65
CA THR A 76 1.66 -7.36 -3.36
C THR A 76 2.96 -8.11 -3.16
N ILE A 77 2.92 -9.43 -3.24
CA ILE A 77 4.09 -10.30 -3.36
C ILE A 77 4.20 -10.72 -4.83
N GLU A 78 5.30 -10.34 -5.45
CA GLU A 78 5.66 -10.71 -6.81
C GLU A 78 6.66 -11.88 -6.79
N GLN A 79 6.53 -12.79 -7.75
CA GLN A 79 7.53 -13.84 -7.99
C GLN A 79 8.42 -13.42 -9.15
N ARG A 80 9.70 -13.17 -8.85
CA ARG A 80 10.77 -12.92 -9.83
C ARG A 80 11.68 -14.13 -9.93
N LEU A 81 12.63 -14.06 -10.87
CA LEU A 81 13.74 -15.01 -10.91
C LEU A 81 14.58 -14.86 -9.64
N ALA A 82 15.02 -15.99 -9.10
CA ALA A 82 15.92 -16.01 -7.96
C ALA A 82 17.25 -15.31 -8.30
N ALA A 83 17.82 -14.65 -7.30
CA ALA A 83 19.12 -14.00 -7.39
C ALA A 83 19.94 -14.34 -6.13
N PRO A 84 21.29 -14.20 -6.15
CA PRO A 84 22.10 -14.44 -4.96
C PRO A 84 21.67 -13.62 -3.73
N ASP A 85 21.19 -12.39 -3.92
CA ASP A 85 20.66 -11.51 -2.86
C ASP A 85 19.17 -11.75 -2.52
N ASN A 86 18.47 -12.56 -3.32
CA ASN A 86 17.10 -12.99 -3.07
C ASN A 86 16.82 -14.40 -3.62
N PRO A 87 17.25 -15.46 -2.92
CA PRO A 87 17.14 -16.82 -3.42
C PRO A 87 15.71 -17.33 -3.62
N SER A 88 14.72 -16.77 -2.91
CA SER A 88 13.31 -17.14 -3.08
C SER A 88 12.68 -16.52 -4.33
N GLY A 89 13.28 -15.45 -4.86
CA GLY A 89 12.71 -14.62 -5.92
C GLY A 89 11.45 -13.85 -5.51
N ARG A 90 10.99 -13.95 -4.25
CA ARG A 90 9.80 -13.23 -3.77
C ARG A 90 10.16 -11.80 -3.44
N VAL A 91 9.40 -10.85 -3.98
CA VAL A 91 9.59 -9.41 -3.75
C VAL A 91 8.27 -8.79 -3.34
N GLY A 92 8.25 -8.10 -2.21
CA GLY A 92 7.12 -7.26 -1.82
C GLY A 92 7.11 -5.98 -2.65
N TYR A 93 5.95 -5.51 -3.07
CA TYR A 93 5.80 -4.21 -3.69
C TYR A 93 4.77 -3.40 -2.91
N LEU A 94 5.20 -2.34 -2.24
CA LEU A 94 4.34 -1.45 -1.44
C LEU A 94 3.81 -0.33 -2.33
N PHE A 95 2.47 -0.17 -2.37
CA PHE A 95 1.80 0.85 -3.15
C PHE A 95 0.50 1.31 -2.49
N SER A 96 -0.12 2.37 -3.02
CA SER A 96 -1.41 2.85 -2.52
C SER A 96 -1.41 3.17 -1.02
N VAL A 97 -0.36 3.85 -0.53
CA VAL A 97 -0.28 4.33 0.85
C VAL A 97 -0.95 5.69 0.93
N ALA A 98 -1.98 5.81 1.77
CA ALA A 98 -2.77 7.02 1.88
C ALA A 98 -3.20 7.28 3.33
N THR A 99 -3.31 8.55 3.66
CA THR A 99 -3.96 9.03 4.90
C THR A 99 -4.81 10.24 4.53
N ASP A 100 -6.06 10.25 4.99
CA ASP A 100 -6.94 11.41 4.86
C ASP A 100 -6.25 12.67 5.40
N GLU A 101 -6.43 13.79 4.72
CA GLU A 101 -5.64 15.00 4.96
C GLU A 101 -5.75 15.51 6.40
N ASP A 102 -6.97 15.50 6.96
CA ASP A 102 -7.27 15.89 8.34
C ASP A 102 -6.80 14.87 9.40
N MET A 103 -6.37 13.69 8.95
CA MET A 103 -5.85 12.61 9.78
C MET A 103 -4.33 12.42 9.67
N ARG A 104 -3.64 13.25 8.87
CA ARG A 104 -2.17 13.20 8.70
C ARG A 104 -1.43 13.60 9.97
N ARG A 105 -0.14 13.26 10.01
CA ARG A 105 0.81 13.55 11.12
C ARG A 105 0.42 12.94 12.48
N ARG A 106 -0.41 11.89 12.46
CA ARG A 106 -0.80 11.12 13.65
C ARG A 106 -0.10 9.76 13.76
N GLY A 107 0.66 9.35 12.75
CA GLY A 107 1.35 8.05 12.73
C GLY A 107 0.57 6.90 12.07
N TYR A 108 -0.60 7.16 11.47
CA TYR A 108 -1.44 6.13 10.86
C TYR A 108 -0.77 5.43 9.67
N SER A 109 -0.15 6.18 8.76
CA SER A 109 0.60 5.58 7.64
C SER A 109 1.76 4.71 8.12
N ARG A 110 2.47 5.11 9.18
CA ARG A 110 3.51 4.28 9.81
C ARG A 110 2.93 2.96 10.33
N ALA A 111 1.78 3.00 11.01
CA ALA A 111 1.13 1.80 11.52
C ALA A 111 0.76 0.84 10.38
N CYS A 112 0.10 1.34 9.33
CA CYS A 112 -0.28 0.52 8.17
C CYS A 112 0.94 -0.09 7.46
N VAL A 113 1.99 0.71 7.21
CA VAL A 113 3.20 0.20 6.52
C VAL A 113 3.94 -0.79 7.39
N SER A 114 4.03 -0.58 8.71
CA SER A 114 4.71 -1.52 9.61
C SER A 114 4.00 -2.87 9.63
N ALA A 115 2.67 -2.88 9.77
CA ALA A 115 1.87 -4.10 9.73
C ALA A 115 2.01 -4.84 8.38
N LEU A 116 2.09 -4.12 7.26
CA LEU A 116 2.33 -4.71 5.96
C LEU A 116 3.75 -5.29 5.81
N LEU A 117 4.76 -4.65 6.41
CA LEU A 117 6.11 -5.20 6.47
C LEU A 117 6.18 -6.48 7.31
N ASP A 118 5.44 -6.55 8.43
CA ASP A 118 5.34 -7.77 9.23
C ASP A 118 4.69 -8.91 8.44
N TRP A 119 3.61 -8.62 7.72
CA TRP A 119 2.99 -9.60 6.81
C TRP A 119 3.95 -10.10 5.72
N TYR A 120 4.78 -9.22 5.15
CA TYR A 120 5.82 -9.65 4.21
C TYR A 120 6.82 -10.60 4.87
N ARG A 121 7.28 -10.31 6.09
CA ARG A 121 8.22 -11.17 6.84
C ARG A 121 7.62 -12.54 7.12
N GLU A 122 6.36 -12.60 7.57
CA GLU A 122 5.63 -13.84 7.80
C GLU A 122 5.53 -14.71 6.54
N ARG A 123 5.50 -14.07 5.35
CA ARG A 123 5.47 -14.73 4.04
C ARG A 123 6.86 -15.01 3.45
N GLY A 124 7.93 -14.82 4.23
CA GLY A 124 9.31 -15.07 3.81
C GLY A 124 9.83 -14.09 2.74
N VAL A 125 9.21 -12.91 2.61
CA VAL A 125 9.68 -11.84 1.73
C VAL A 125 10.82 -11.10 2.42
N THR A 126 11.98 -11.04 1.75
CA THR A 126 13.19 -10.39 2.27
C THR A 126 13.53 -9.08 1.56
N LYS A 127 12.85 -8.78 0.45
CA LYS A 127 13.07 -7.58 -0.38
C LYS A 127 11.74 -6.91 -0.66
N VAL A 128 11.65 -5.60 -0.42
CA VAL A 128 10.44 -4.80 -0.65
C VAL A 128 10.79 -3.55 -1.44
N ASP A 129 10.13 -3.36 -2.57
CA ASP A 129 10.28 -2.20 -3.44
C ASP A 129 9.07 -1.26 -3.29
N LEU A 130 9.27 0.03 -3.54
CA LEU A 130 8.19 1.04 -3.59
C LEU A 130 8.59 2.22 -4.48
N ARG A 131 7.61 3.09 -4.76
CA ARG A 131 7.87 4.44 -5.29
C ARG A 131 7.33 5.47 -4.32
N ALA A 132 8.22 6.31 -3.80
CA ALA A 132 7.89 7.36 -2.86
C ALA A 132 7.72 8.71 -3.57
N SER A 133 6.73 9.50 -3.15
CA SER A 133 6.76 10.95 -3.38
C SER A 133 7.81 11.59 -2.46
N VAL A 134 8.23 12.82 -2.79
CA VAL A 134 9.18 13.60 -1.96
C VAL A 134 8.69 13.70 -0.52
N ASP A 135 7.40 13.98 -0.33
CA ASP A 135 6.81 14.16 1.00
C ASP A 135 6.70 12.86 1.80
N ALA A 136 6.59 11.71 1.13
CA ALA A 136 6.46 10.40 1.78
C ALA A 136 7.82 9.75 2.09
N GLU A 137 8.91 10.18 1.43
CA GLU A 137 10.23 9.57 1.59
C GLU A 137 10.75 9.55 3.05
N PRO A 138 10.58 10.60 3.88
CA PRO A 138 11.04 10.55 5.28
C PRO A 138 10.41 9.42 6.08
N LEU A 139 9.14 9.08 5.82
CA LEU A 139 8.49 7.92 6.45
C LEU A 139 9.22 6.63 6.08
N TYR A 140 9.43 6.39 4.78
CA TYR A 140 10.05 5.14 4.32
C TYR A 140 11.50 5.01 4.81
N ARG A 141 12.28 6.10 4.78
CA ARG A 141 13.65 6.11 5.34
C ARG A 141 13.67 5.73 6.81
N SER A 142 12.74 6.26 7.60
CA SER A 142 12.63 5.92 9.03
C SER A 142 12.20 4.46 9.28
N LEU A 143 11.72 3.75 8.26
CA LEU A 143 11.36 2.33 8.29
C LEU A 143 12.47 1.45 7.69
N GLY A 144 13.62 2.02 7.32
CA GLY A 144 14.77 1.29 6.79
C GLY A 144 14.82 1.19 5.27
N PHE A 145 13.89 1.81 4.53
CA PHE A 145 14.01 1.87 3.07
C PHE A 145 15.17 2.79 2.66
N ILE A 146 15.89 2.35 1.63
CA ILE A 146 16.97 3.10 0.99
C ILE A 146 16.65 3.33 -0.48
N ARG A 147 17.19 4.40 -1.07
CA ARG A 147 17.08 4.61 -2.52
C ARG A 147 17.94 3.58 -3.25
N THR A 148 17.40 2.97 -4.30
CA THR A 148 18.18 2.19 -5.25
C THR A 148 19.02 3.12 -6.13
N ALA A 149 20.18 2.65 -6.59
CA ALA A 149 21.03 3.41 -7.52
C ALA A 149 20.39 3.53 -8.91
N ASP A 150 19.68 2.47 -9.33
CA ASP A 150 19.06 2.40 -10.65
C ASP A 150 17.69 3.08 -10.66
N PRO A 151 17.45 4.07 -11.54
CA PRO A 151 16.15 4.74 -11.66
C PRO A 151 15.13 3.84 -12.37
N ALA A 152 13.86 3.99 -12.00
CA ALA A 152 12.77 3.32 -12.70
C ALA A 152 12.50 3.96 -14.07
N MET A 153 12.37 3.14 -15.11
CA MET A 153 11.93 3.56 -16.45
C MET A 153 10.50 3.07 -16.72
N ARG A 154 9.72 3.82 -17.50
CA ARG A 154 8.35 3.45 -17.91
C ARG A 154 8.12 3.84 -19.38
N LEU A 155 7.59 2.90 -20.16
CA LEU A 155 7.02 3.13 -21.48
C LEU A 155 5.50 3.15 -21.35
N SER A 156 4.85 4.16 -21.93
CA SER A 156 3.39 4.20 -22.10
C SER A 156 3.07 3.81 -23.53
N MET A 157 2.17 2.85 -23.72
CA MET A 157 1.72 2.35 -25.03
C MET A 157 0.27 2.75 -25.28
#